data_AF-A0A3C0SLX0-F1
#
_entry.id   AF-A0A3C0SLX0-F1
#
_cell.length_a   1.000
_cell.length_b   1.000
_cell.length_c   1.000
_cell.angle_alpha   90.00
_cell.angle_beta   90.00
_cell.angle_gamma   90.00
#
_symmetry.space_group_name_H-M   'P 1'
#
loop_
_entity.id
_entity.type
_entity.pdbx_description
1 polymer ?
#
loop_
_entity_poly.entity_id
_entity_poly.type
_entity_poly.pdbx_seq_one_letter_code
_entity_poly.pdbx_strand_id
1 'polypeptide(L)' 'MENIDKDLRSIQEARNLARLGKIAADKIADYSEEQIDKILRNMVRVAEENAVCLAQMAVEETGFGKAEDKTFKNHLAS' A
#
# COMPACT_ATOMS: atom_id res chain seq x y z
N MET A 1 -27.88 -7.83 10.87
CA MET A 1 -27.09 -8.25 9.69
C MET A 1 -26.41 -9.53 10.07
N GLU A 2 -26.68 -10.62 9.36
CA GLU A 2 -25.96 -11.88 9.53
C GLU A 2 -24.46 -11.62 9.38
N ASN A 3 -23.68 -12.03 10.37
CA ASN A 3 -22.25 -11.86 10.36
C ASN A 3 -21.69 -12.96 9.44
N ILE A 4 -21.31 -12.59 8.22
CA ILE A 4 -20.72 -13.53 7.25
C ILE A 4 -19.38 -14.04 7.81
N ASP A 5 -19.10 -15.33 7.60
CA ASP A 5 -17.86 -15.99 8.03
C ASP A 5 -16.61 -15.28 7.49
N LYS A 6 -15.52 -15.34 8.27
CA LYS A 6 -14.28 -14.58 7.99
C LYS A 6 -13.69 -14.89 6.61
N ASP A 7 -13.71 -16.15 6.21
CA ASP A 7 -13.21 -16.61 4.92
C ASP A 7 -14.06 -16.09 3.76
N LEU A 8 -15.39 -16.18 3.88
CA LEU A 8 -16.34 -15.65 2.90
C LEU A 8 -16.22 -14.13 2.75
N ARG A 9 -16.04 -13.42 3.86
CA ARG A 9 -15.74 -11.97 3.86
C ARG A 9 -14.42 -11.67 3.14
N SER A 10 -13.34 -12.39 3.46
CA SER A 10 -12.03 -12.20 2.83
C SER A 10 -12.08 -12.44 1.31
N ILE A 11 -12.79 -13.48 0.87
CA ILE A 11 -13.01 -13.75 -0.57
C ILE A 11 -13.78 -12.60 -1.22
N GLN A 12 -14.80 -12.07 -0.54
CA GLN A 12 -15.60 -10.98 -1.08
C GLN A 12 -14.79 -9.66 -1.15
N GLU A 13 -13.97 -9.38 -0.15
CA GLU A 13 -13.05 -8.23 -0.15
C GLU A 13 -12.05 -8.33 -1.30
N ALA A 14 -11.42 -9.49 -1.50
CA ALA A 14 -10.50 -9.71 -2.61
C ALA A 14 -11.17 -9.50 -3.99
N ARG A 15 -12.39 -9.99 -4.19
CA ARG A 15 -13.18 -9.77 -5.42
C ARG A 15 -13.48 -8.29 -5.64
N ASN A 16 -13.82 -7.57 -4.57
CA ASN A 16 -14.13 -6.15 -4.64
C ASN A 16 -12.87 -5.34 -4.99
N LEU A 17 -11.74 -5.63 -4.34
CA LEU A 17 -10.45 -5.00 -4.62
C LEU A 17 -10.00 -5.25 -6.06
N ALA A 18 -10.10 -6.48 -6.56
CA ALA A 18 -9.75 -6.80 -7.95
C ALA A 18 -10.60 -6.02 -8.97
N ARG A 19 -11.91 -5.92 -8.73
CA ARG A 19 -12.81 -5.16 -9.62
C ARG A 19 -12.51 -3.66 -9.61
N LEU A 20 -12.29 -3.08 -8.43
CA LEU A 20 -11.92 -1.67 -8.29
C LEU A 20 -10.54 -1.40 -8.89
N GLY A 21 -9.59 -2.31 -8.70
CA GLY A 21 -8.25 -2.25 -9.29
C GLY A 21 -8.30 -2.23 -10.81
N LYS A 22 -9.15 -3.06 -11.44
CA LYS A 22 -9.33 -3.03 -12.89
C LYS A 22 -9.85 -1.67 -13.37
N ILE A 23 -10.88 -1.12 -12.72
CA ILE A 23 -11.43 0.20 -13.06
C ILE A 23 -10.37 1.30 -12.88
N ALA A 24 -9.56 1.24 -11.83
CA ALA A 24 -8.50 2.21 -11.59
C ALA A 24 -7.38 2.10 -12.63
N ALA A 25 -6.96 0.88 -12.98
CA ALA A 25 -5.94 0.62 -13.98
C ALA A 25 -6.37 1.12 -15.37
N ASP A 26 -7.64 0.87 -15.76
CA ASP A 26 -8.17 1.35 -17.03
C ASP A 26 -8.18 2.89 -17.11
N LYS A 27 -8.41 3.58 -15.99
CA LYS A 27 -8.32 5.05 -15.93
C LYS A 27 -6.88 5.56 -15.99
N ILE A 28 -5.98 4.92 -15.25
CA ILE A 28 -4.55 5.30 -15.21
C ILE A 28 -3.89 5.08 -16.57
N ALA A 29 -4.38 4.11 -17.37
CA ALA A 29 -3.87 3.86 -18.72
C ALA A 29 -4.03 5.06 -19.68
N ASP A 30 -4.98 5.96 -19.42
CA ASP A 30 -5.24 7.15 -20.24
C ASP A 30 -4.50 8.41 -19.73
N TYR A 31 -3.65 8.28 -18.69
CA TYR A 31 -2.95 9.42 -18.10
C TYR A 31 -1.72 9.81 -18.91
N SER A 32 -1.41 11.11 -18.92
CA SER A 32 -0.15 11.59 -19.47
C SER A 32 1.03 11.25 -18.57
N GLU A 33 2.24 11.28 -19.13
CA GLU A 33 3.48 11.08 -18.37
C GLU A 33 3.58 12.05 -17.17
N GLU A 34 3.19 13.31 -17.34
CA GLU A 34 3.23 14.31 -16.26
C GLU A 34 2.23 13.99 -15.14
N GLN A 35 1.05 13.44 -15.48
CA GLN A 35 0.07 13.01 -14.47
C GLN A 35 0.59 11.80 -13.69
N ILE A 36 1.22 10.84 -14.38
CA ILE A 36 1.87 9.68 -13.75
C ILE A 36 3.02 10.12 -12.86
N ASP A 37 3.92 10.98 -13.35
CA ASP A 37 5.07 11.51 -12.60
C ASP A 37 4.60 12.24 -11.33
N LYS A 38 3.53 13.03 -11.43
CA LYS A 38 2.93 13.68 -10.26
C LYS A 38 2.41 12.69 -9.22
N ILE A 39 1.82 11.57 -9.63
CA ILE A 39 1.39 10.52 -8.70
C ILE A 39 2.60 9.88 -8.04
N LEU A 40 3.60 9.47 -8.82
CA LEU A 40 4.80 8.81 -8.33
C LEU A 40 5.55 9.68 -7.31
N ARG A 41 5.82 10.95 -7.64
CA ARG A 41 6.49 11.88 -6.70
C ARG A 41 5.75 12.03 -5.37
N ASN A 42 4.41 12.04 -5.40
CA ASN A 42 3.63 12.09 -4.16
C ASN A 42 3.67 10.78 -3.39
N MET A 43 3.68 9.63 -4.06
CA MET A 43 3.86 8.32 -3.41
C MET A 43 5.21 8.25 -2.70
N VAL A 44 6.29 8.66 -3.37
CA VAL A 44 7.64 8.73 -2.79
C VAL A 44 7.68 9.63 -1.56
N ARG A 45 7.24 10.89 -1.70
CA ARG A 45 7.23 11.87 -0.59
C ARG A 45 6.52 11.33 0.64
N VAL A 46 5.33 10.75 0.48
CA VAL A 46 4.55 10.23 1.61
C VAL A 46 5.19 8.98 2.21
N ALA A 47 5.80 8.11 1.39
CA ALA A 47 6.52 6.94 1.86
C ALA A 47 7.75 7.33 2.71
N GLU A 48 8.51 8.33 2.27
CA GLU A 48 9.64 8.89 3.03
C GLU A 48 9.19 9.49 4.37
N GLU A 49 8.16 10.33 4.35
CA GLU A 49 7.58 10.95 5.55
C GLU A 49 7.13 9.93 6.60
N ASN A 50 6.72 8.72 6.17
CA ASN A 50 6.20 7.67 7.04
C ASN A 50 7.17 6.50 7.24
N ALA A 51 8.40 6.57 6.73
CA ALA A 51 9.33 5.44 6.71
C ALA A 51 9.60 4.86 8.11
N VAL A 52 9.78 5.72 9.11
CA VAL A 52 10.02 5.34 10.51
C VAL A 52 8.77 4.72 11.14
N CYS A 53 7.61 5.33 10.92
CA CYS A 53 6.33 4.85 11.47
C CYS A 53 6.02 3.44 10.97
N LEU A 54 6.12 3.22 9.65
CA LEU A 54 5.92 1.90 9.04
C LEU A 54 6.92 0.86 9.53
N ALA A 55 8.17 1.27 9.77
CA ALA A 55 9.20 0.40 10.29
C ALA A 55 8.91 -0.06 11.73
N GLN A 56 8.44 0.86 12.58
CA GLN A 56 8.03 0.55 13.96
C GLN A 56 6.83 -0.39 13.98
N MET A 57 5.77 -0.07 13.23
CA MET A 57 4.58 -0.93 13.10
C MET A 57 4.96 -2.35 12.67
N ALA A 58 5.85 -2.48 11.68
CA ALA A 58 6.28 -3.79 11.20
C ALA A 58 7.08 -4.59 12.25
N VAL A 59 7.91 -3.95 13.07
CA VAL A 59 8.61 -4.63 14.18
C VAL A 59 7.61 -5.03 15.27
N GLU A 60 6.71 -4.12 15.65
CA GLU A 60 5.70 -4.36 16.69
C GLU A 60 4.74 -5.50 16.33
N GLU A 61 4.27 -5.55 15.07
CA GLU A 61 3.33 -6.57 14.62
C GLU A 61 4.00 -7.94 14.45
N THR A 62 5.22 -7.98 13.91
CA THR A 62 5.86 -9.25 13.52
C THR A 62 6.87 -9.78 14.53
N GLY A 63 7.40 -8.92 15.41
CA GLY A 63 8.52 -9.22 16.29
C GLY A 63 9.87 -9.40 15.58
N PHE A 64 9.97 -9.13 14.27
CA PHE A 64 11.16 -9.42 13.47
C PHE A 64 11.98 -8.19 13.10
N GLY A 65 13.29 -8.27 13.31
CA GLY A 65 14.27 -7.28 12.87
C GLY A 65 14.32 -6.03 13.76
N LYS A 66 14.92 -4.95 13.24
CA LYS A 66 15.08 -3.68 13.94
C LYS A 66 14.40 -2.55 13.16
N ALA A 67 13.87 -1.56 13.88
CA ALA A 67 13.14 -0.46 13.27
C ALA A 67 14.06 0.41 12.39
N GLU A 68 15.32 0.59 12.78
CA GLU A 68 16.33 1.35 12.03
C GLU A 68 16.61 0.70 10.67
N ASP A 69 16.85 -0.61 10.66
CA ASP A 69 17.11 -1.37 9.42
C ASP A 69 15.89 -1.34 8.50
N LYS A 70 14.67 -1.48 9.05
CA LYS A 70 13.44 -1.37 8.27
C LYS A 70 13.17 0.05 7.77
N THR A 71 13.55 1.08 8.53
CA THR A 71 13.46 2.49 8.09
C THR A 71 14.36 2.71 6.89
N PHE A 72 15.60 2.22 6.94
CA PHE A 72 16.50 2.28 5.80
C PHE A 72 15.94 1.53 4.57
N LYS A 73 15.36 0.34 4.78
CA LYS A 73 14.68 -0.40 3.69
C LYS A 73 13.49 0.36 3.11
N ASN A 74 12.70 1.04 3.93
CA ASN A 74 11.57 1.84 3.48
C ASN A 74 12.05 3.06 2.66
N HIS A 75 13.10 3.75 3.11
CA HIS A 75 13.70 4.86 2.37
C HIS A 75 14.39 4.43 1.07
N LEU A 76 14.94 3.21 1.00
CA LEU A 76 15.50 2.66 -0.24
C LEU A 76 14.42 2.34 -1.29
N ALA A 77 13.20 2.03 -0.85
CA ALA A 77 12.09 1.63 -1.71
C ALA A 77 11.22 2.79 -2.19
N SER A 78 11.33 3.95 -1.52
CA SER A 78 10.70 5.22 -1.92
C SER A 78 11.53 5.89 -3.01
#